data_AF-A0A8S1AXS7-F1
#
_entry.id   AF-A0A8S1AXS7-F1
#
_cell.length_a   1.000
_cell.length_b   1.000
_cell.length_c   1.000
_cell.angle_alpha   90.00
_cell.angle_beta   90.00
_cell.angle_gamma   90.00
#
_symmetry.space_group_name_H-M   'P 1'
#
loop_
_entity.id
_entity.type
_entity.pdbx_description
1 polymer ?
#
loop_
_entity_poly.entity_id
_entity_poly.type
_entity_poly.pdbx_seq_one_letter_code
_entity_poly.pdbx_strand_id
1 'polypeptide(L)'
;MATETEQAISILENTALLLRRTQLNLSKCPKQRLAKVGYLQTRIKTIEEYWMIFKEAHKKLLTCTTSEERGLLPYFEKEELFSYKKICTCVCWET
;
A
#
# COMPACT_ATOMS: atom_id res chain seq x y z
N MET A 1 1.01 24.44 8.35
CA MET A 1 0.83 23.79 7.03
C MET A 1 1.72 22.58 7.02
N ALA A 2 1.19 21.38 6.80
CA ALA A 2 2.00 20.16 6.78
C ALA A 2 2.98 20.19 5.59
N THR A 3 4.24 19.81 5.82
CA THR A 3 5.28 19.75 4.79
C THR A 3 4.93 18.70 3.72
N GLU A 4 5.49 18.82 2.53
CA GLU A 4 5.25 17.83 1.46
C GLU A 4 5.67 16.40 1.87
N THR A 5 6.71 16.30 2.69
CA THR A 5 7.19 15.05 3.30
C THR A 5 6.14 14.45 4.24
N GLU A 6 5.58 15.23 5.17
CA GLU A 6 4.53 14.77 6.09
C GLU A 6 3.27 14.32 5.35
N GLN A 7 2.90 15.04 4.29
CA GLN A 7 1.77 14.66 3.44
C GLN A 7 2.02 13.33 2.73
N ALA A 8 3.22 13.15 2.16
CA ALA A 8 3.59 11.90 1.49
C ALA A 8 3.59 10.71 2.47
N ILE A 9 4.13 10.90 3.68
CA ILE A 9 4.12 9.89 4.74
C ILE A 9 2.68 9.55 5.16
N SER A 10 1.83 10.55 5.36
CA SER A 10 0.43 10.34 5.70
C SER A 10 -0.31 9.53 4.62
N ILE A 11 -0.08 9.84 3.34
CA ILE A 11 -0.66 9.06 2.23
C ILE A 11 -0.15 7.62 2.25
N LEU A 12 1.14 7.41 2.50
CA LEU A 12 1.75 6.09 2.58
C LEU A 12 1.13 5.26 3.70
N GLU A 13 1.04 5.81 4.92
CA GLU A 13 0.48 5.11 6.09
C GLU A 13 -1.03 4.80 5.90
N ASN A 14 -1.80 5.76 5.39
CA ASN A 14 -3.22 5.57 5.13
C ASN A 14 -3.46 4.50 4.05
N THR A 15 -2.73 4.57 2.94
CA THR A 15 -2.88 3.61 1.85
C THR A 15 -2.41 2.21 2.24
N ALA A 16 -1.34 2.13 3.04
CA ALA A 16 -0.89 0.89 3.69
C ALA A 16 -1.99 0.25 4.56
N LEU A 17 -2.68 1.05 5.39
CA LEU A 17 -3.79 0.58 6.21
C LEU A 17 -4.96 0.06 5.34
N LEU A 18 -5.28 0.73 4.23
CA LEU A 18 -6.30 0.28 3.29
C LEU A 18 -5.93 -1.05 2.63
N LEU A 19 -4.68 -1.23 2.22
CA LEU A 19 -4.18 -2.49 1.67
C LEU A 19 -4.27 -3.63 2.69
N ARG A 20 -3.81 -3.41 3.93
CA ARG A 20 -3.92 -4.39 5.03
C ARG A 20 -5.37 -4.77 5.32
N ARG A 21 -6.27 -3.78 5.40
CA ARG A 21 -7.70 -4.03 5.61
C ARG A 21 -8.31 -4.82 4.47
N THR A 22 -7.95 -4.50 3.23
CA THR A 22 -8.45 -5.21 2.04
C THR A 22 -8.00 -6.67 2.04
N GLN A 23 -6.74 -6.94 2.37
CA GLN A 23 -6.22 -8.30 2.52
C GLN A 23 -6.98 -9.08 3.62
N LEU A 24 -7.15 -8.47 4.80
CA LEU A 24 -7.91 -9.09 5.89
C LEU A 24 -9.35 -9.39 5.48
N ASN A 25 -10.01 -8.46 4.79
CA ASN A 25 -11.37 -8.64 4.30
C ASN A 25 -11.48 -9.77 3.28
N LEU A 26 -10.51 -9.89 2.37
CA LEU A 26 -10.44 -11.00 1.43
C LEU A 26 -10.25 -12.34 2.14
N SER A 27 -9.35 -12.40 3.13
CA SER A 27 -9.09 -13.63 3.90
C SER A 27 -10.31 -14.12 4.70
N LYS A 28 -11.18 -13.20 5.12
CA LYS A 28 -12.42 -13.48 5.86
C LYS A 28 -13.64 -13.63 4.95
N CYS A 29 -13.49 -13.45 3.63
CA CYS A 29 -14.59 -13.48 2.70
C CYS A 29 -15.10 -14.92 2.50
N PRO A 30 -16.41 -15.18 2.57
CA PRO A 30 -16.95 -16.51 2.29
C PRO A 30 -16.58 -16.99 0.88
N LYS A 31 -16.17 -18.26 0.74
CA LYS A 31 -15.74 -18.85 -0.55
C LYS A 31 -16.77 -18.66 -1.67
N GLN A 32 -18.06 -18.76 -1.36
CA GLN A 32 -19.16 -18.52 -2.32
C GLN A 32 -19.15 -17.11 -2.92
N ARG A 33 -18.71 -16.10 -2.15
CA ARG A 33 -18.60 -14.72 -2.61
C ARG A 33 -17.32 -14.50 -3.41
N LEU A 34 -16.21 -15.15 -3.00
CA LEU A 34 -14.97 -15.16 -3.78
C LEU A 34 -15.16 -15.83 -5.14
N ALA A 35 -16.01 -16.85 -5.26
CA ALA A 35 -16.31 -17.48 -6.55
C ALA A 35 -17.03 -16.56 -7.55
N LYS A 36 -17.53 -15.38 -7.12
CA LYS A 36 -18.13 -14.40 -8.03
C LYS A 36 -17.03 -13.60 -8.74
N VAL A 37 -16.83 -13.86 -10.02
CA VAL A 37 -15.81 -13.21 -10.87
C VAL A 37 -15.83 -11.68 -10.73
N GLY A 38 -17.00 -11.05 -10.79
CA GLY A 38 -17.11 -9.58 -10.66
C GLY A 38 -16.69 -9.04 -9.28
N TYR A 39 -16.87 -9.82 -8.20
CA TYR A 39 -16.40 -9.42 -6.87
C TYR A 39 -14.87 -9.44 -6.82
N LEU A 40 -14.23 -10.50 -7.32
CA LEU A 40 -12.77 -10.60 -7.36
C LEU A 40 -12.16 -9.51 -8.25
N GLN A 41 -12.69 -9.30 -9.45
CA GLN A 41 -12.21 -8.25 -10.36
C GLN A 41 -12.25 -6.87 -9.71
N THR A 42 -13.37 -6.54 -9.05
CA THR A 42 -13.49 -5.26 -8.33
C THR A 42 -12.44 -5.15 -7.22
N ARG A 43 -12.20 -6.23 -6.46
CA ARG A 43 -11.23 -6.21 -5.36
C ARG A 43 -9.79 -6.11 -5.86
N ILE A 44 -9.45 -6.82 -6.94
CA ILE A 44 -8.15 -6.73 -7.59
C ILE A 44 -7.92 -5.29 -8.04
N LYS A 45 -8.88 -4.69 -8.78
CA LYS A 45 -8.80 -3.31 -9.22
C LYS A 45 -8.60 -2.31 -8.08
N THR A 46 -9.35 -2.46 -6.98
CA THR A 46 -9.18 -1.61 -5.79
C THR A 46 -7.78 -1.74 -5.18
N ILE A 47 -7.21 -2.96 -5.15
CA ILE A 47 -5.86 -3.18 -4.63
C ILE A 47 -4.82 -2.55 -5.56
N GLU A 48 -4.99 -2.66 -6.88
CA GLU A 48 -4.13 -2.01 -7.87
C GLU A 48 -4.15 -0.48 -7.72
N GLU A 49 -5.33 0.11 -7.56
CA GLU A 49 -5.50 1.55 -7.34
C GLU A 49 -4.76 2.02 -6.07
N TYR A 50 -4.96 1.33 -4.94
CA TYR A 50 -4.24 1.63 -3.70
C TYR A 50 -2.73 1.44 -3.86
N TRP A 51 -2.30 0.40 -4.58
CA TRP A 51 -0.88 0.18 -4.82
C TRP A 51 -0.25 1.28 -5.67
N MET A 52 -0.95 1.77 -6.69
CA MET A 52 -0.48 2.90 -7.49
C MET A 52 -0.33 4.16 -6.64
N ILE A 53 -1.32 4.50 -5.83
CA ILE A 53 -1.25 5.65 -4.90
C ILE A 53 -0.05 5.50 -3.94
N PHE A 54 0.14 4.30 -3.38
CA PHE A 54 1.25 4.02 -2.47
C PHE A 54 2.61 4.22 -3.17
N LYS A 55 2.79 3.67 -4.38
CA LYS A 55 4.03 3.83 -5.15
C LYS A 55 4.32 5.28 -5.52
N GLU A 56 3.29 6.03 -5.91
CA GLU A 56 3.43 7.44 -6.26
C GLU A 56 3.81 8.28 -5.05
N ALA A 57 3.16 8.07 -3.91
CA ALA A 57 3.51 8.74 -2.65
C ALA A 57 4.93 8.37 -2.20
N HIS A 58 5.34 7.11 -2.38
CA HIS A 58 6.71 6.68 -2.06
C HIS A 58 7.74 7.35 -2.97
N LYS A 59 7.47 7.39 -4.26
CA LYS A 59 8.32 8.11 -5.23
C LYS A 59 8.41 9.59 -4.86
N LYS A 60 7.28 10.23 -4.52
CA LYS A 60 7.24 11.63 -4.09
C LYS A 60 8.10 11.84 -2.83
N LEU A 61 7.98 10.96 -1.85
CA LEU A 61 8.78 11.01 -0.63
C LEU A 61 10.29 10.92 -0.94
N LEU A 62 10.69 10.01 -1.84
CA LEU A 62 12.09 9.91 -2.28
C LEU A 62 12.56 11.17 -3.00
N THR A 63 11.70 11.84 -3.77
CA THR A 63 12.09 13.08 -4.47
C THR A 63 12.18 14.30 -3.56
N CYS A 64 11.39 14.36 -2.48
CA CYS A 64 11.37 15.51 -1.55
C CYS A 64 12.26 15.31 -0.32
N THR A 65 13.02 14.20 -0.25
CA THR A 65 13.93 13.90 0.86
C THR A 65 15.31 13.50 0.34
N THR A 66 16.34 14.03 0.97
CA THR A 66 17.75 13.65 0.77
C THR A 66 18.09 12.34 1.48
N SER A 67 19.24 11.75 1.17
CA SER A 67 19.67 10.50 1.82
C SER A 67 19.85 10.64 3.34
N GLU A 68 20.29 11.81 3.80
CA GLU A 68 20.51 12.11 5.22
C GLU A 68 19.18 12.25 5.95
N GLU A 69 18.22 12.99 5.38
CA GLU A 69 16.87 13.15 5.95
C GLU A 69 16.11 11.83 6.03
N ARG A 70 16.28 10.94 5.04
CA ARG A 70 15.64 9.61 5.06
C ARG A 70 16.06 8.77 6.26
N GLY A 71 17.30 8.92 6.74
CA GLY A 71 17.78 8.25 7.94
C GLY A 71 17.12 8.74 9.24
N LEU A 72 16.42 9.88 9.20
CA LEU A 72 15.71 10.44 10.35
C LEU A 72 14.20 10.18 10.28
N LEU A 73 13.71 9.61 9.18
CA LEU A 73 12.30 9.40 8.94
C LEU A 73 11.89 7.99 9.39
N PRO A 74 10.97 7.87 10.36
CA PRO A 74 10.51 6.57 10.87
C PRO A 74 9.93 5.64 9.79
N TYR A 75 9.41 6.22 8.70
CA TYR A 75 8.93 5.45 7.54
C TYR A 75 10.01 4.57 6.91
N PHE A 76 11.27 5.04 6.85
CA PHE A 76 12.38 4.29 6.24
C PHE A 76 13.08 3.35 7.24
N GLU A 77 12.94 3.59 8.55
CA GLU A 77 13.46 2.70 9.59
C GLU A 77 12.55 1.46 9.81
N LYS A 78 11.25 1.58 9.53
CA LYS A 78 10.31 0.47 9.74
C LYS A 78 10.53 -0.65 8.70
N GLU A 79 10.79 -1.87 9.18
CA GLU A 79 10.70 -3.13 8.41
C GLU A 79 9.32 -3.34 7.72
N GLU A 80 8.32 -2.52 8.05
CA GLU A 80 7.01 -2.53 7.41
C GLU A 80 7.08 -2.32 5.89
N LEU A 81 8.09 -1.62 5.37
CA LEU A 81 8.27 -1.41 3.92
C LEU A 81 8.46 -2.75 3.18
N PHE A 82 9.21 -3.68 3.78
CA PHE A 82 9.33 -5.06 3.30
C PHE A 82 8.00 -5.83 3.43
N SER A 83 7.23 -5.55 4.48
CA SER A 83 5.91 -6.16 4.71
C SER A 83 4.87 -5.69 3.68
N TYR A 84 4.86 -4.42 3.29
CA TYR A 84 3.94 -3.90 2.26
C TYR A 84 4.21 -4.46 0.87
N LYS A 85 5.49 -4.63 0.53
CA LYS A 85 5.90 -5.29 -0.73
C LYS A 85 5.40 -6.74 -0.76
N LYS A 86 5.47 -7.44 0.37
CA LYS A 86 4.96 -8.81 0.55
C LYS A 86 3.43 -8.90 0.42
N ILE A 87 2.70 -7.91 0.95
CA ILE A 87 1.24 -7.81 0.83
C ILE A 87 0.81 -7.70 -0.64
N CYS A 88 1.50 -6.88 -1.45
CA CYS A 88 1.18 -6.77 -2.86
C CYS A 88 1.56 -8.02 -3.67
N THR A 89 2.68 -8.67 -3.39
CA THR A 89 3.05 -9.93 -4.09
C THR A 89 2.05 -11.07 -3.84
N CYS A 90 1.38 -11.11 -2.68
CA CYS A 90 0.33 -12.11 -2.43
C CYS A 90 -0.97 -11.86 -3.22
N VAL A 91 -1.19 -10.65 -3.75
CA VAL A 91 -2.37 -10.31 -4.56
C VAL A 91 -2.04 -10.30 -6.05
N CYS A 92 -0.81 -9.92 -6.41
CA CYS A 92 -0.34 -9.79 -7.79
C CYS A 92 0.43 -11.03 -8.32
N TRP A 93 0.29 -12.21 -7.71
CA TRP A 93 0.87 -13.41 -8.31
C TRP A 93 0.00 -13.92 -9.47
N GLU A 94 0.61 -13.83 -10.66
CA GLU A 94 0.24 -14.35 -11.98
C GLU A 94 -0.81 -13.56 -12.79
N THR A 95 -0.34 -12.47 -13.39
CA THR A 95 -0.62 -12.15 -14.80
C THR A 95 0.69 -11.76 -15.49
#